data_AF-A0A968R9R8-F1
#
_entry.id   AF-A0A968R9R8-F1
#
_cell.length_a   1.000
_cell.length_b   1.000
_cell.length_c   1.000
_cell.angle_alpha   90.00
_cell.angle_beta   90.00
_cell.angle_gamma   90.00
#
_symmetry.space_group_name_H-M   'P 1'
#
loop_
_entity.id
_entity.type
_entity.pdbx_description
1 polymer ?
#
loop_
_entity_poly.entity_id
_entity_poly.type
_entity_poly.pdbx_seq_one_letter_code
_entity_poly.pdbx_strand_id
1 'polypeptide(L)' 'MLQTAILKGLEQLPESLQREVLHFIEFLLARYVKPAVSEEPAPRKKRRAGVMKGKVIMADDFDAPLDEFQDYM' A
#
# COMPACT_ATOMS: atom_id res chain seq x y z
N MET A 1 10.21 10.33 32.09
CA MET A 1 9.67 9.02 32.55
C MET A 1 9.84 7.95 31.47
N LEU A 2 9.16 8.03 30.31
CA LEU A 2 9.19 6.98 29.29
C LEU A 2 10.56 6.81 28.59
N GLN A 3 11.22 7.92 28.24
CA GLN A 3 12.54 7.91 27.58
C GLN A 3 13.59 7.19 28.45
N THR A 4 13.56 7.42 29.76
CA THR A 4 14.45 6.76 30.73
C THR A 4 14.22 5.26 30.82
N ALA A 5 12.97 4.80 30.69
CA ALA A 5 12.64 3.37 30.68
C ALA A 5 13.13 2.69 29.38
N ILE A 6 13.03 3.37 28.24
CA ILE A 6 13.54 2.87 26.96
C ILE A 6 15.07 2.71 27.00
N LEU A 7 15.79 3.69 27.54
CA LEU A 7 17.25 3.62 27.68
C LEU A 7 17.70 2.45 28.57
N LYS A 8 17.06 2.27 29.73
CA LYS A 8 17.33 1.13 30.61
C LYS A 8 17.04 -0.23 29.95
N GLY A 9 15.97 -0.30 29.14
CA GLY A 9 15.65 -1.50 28.37
C GLY A 9 16.68 -1.79 27.28
N LEU A 10 17.19 -0.76 26.59
CA LEU A 10 18.23 -0.90 25.56
C LEU A 10 19.55 -1.44 26.12
N GLU A 11 19.94 -1.00 27.33
CA GLU A 11 21.16 -1.48 28.00
C GLU A 11 21.11 -2.97 28.36
N GLN A 12 19.92 -3.54 28.52
CA GLN A 12 19.74 -4.97 28.84
C GLN A 12 19.68 -5.86 27.58
N LEU A 13 19.57 -5.28 26.40
CA LEU A 13 19.41 -6.02 25.15
C LEU A 13 20.77 -6.33 24.50
N PRO A 14 20.91 -7.52 23.88
CA PRO A 14 22.01 -7.82 22.96
C PRO A 14 22.04 -6.86 21.77
N GLU A 15 23.22 -6.68 21.17
CA GLU A 15 23.44 -5.75 20.06
C GLU A 15 22.53 -6.00 18.85
N SER A 16 22.17 -7.27 18.58
CA SER A 16 21.24 -7.64 17.50
C SER A 16 19.86 -7.02 17.70
N LEU A 17 19.31 -7.07 18.91
CA LEU A 17 18.00 -6.53 19.23
C LEU A 17 18.03 -4.99 19.33
N GLN A 18 19.16 -4.40 19.73
CA GLN A 18 19.32 -2.95 19.69
C GLN A 18 19.21 -2.39 18.26
N ARG A 19 19.74 -3.12 17.27
CA ARG A 19 19.60 -2.75 15.85
C ARG A 19 18.14 -2.81 15.38
N GLU A 20 17.37 -3.80 15.82
CA GLU A 20 15.93 -3.88 15.50
C GLU A 20 15.16 -2.70 16.12
N VAL A 21 15.48 -2.33 17.36
CA VAL A 21 14.88 -1.15 18.00
C VAL A 21 15.23 0.13 17.23
N LEU A 22 16.48 0.28 16.78
CA LEU A 22 16.89 1.41 15.95
C LEU A 22 16.08 1.48 14.65
N HIS A 23 15.97 0.37 13.93
CA HIS A 23 15.17 0.30 12.71
C HIS A 23 13.69 0.64 12.96
N PHE A 24 13.13 0.20 14.10
CA PHE A 24 11.76 0.51 14.44
C PHE A 24 11.56 2.00 14.75
N ILE A 25 12.50 2.63 15.45
CA ILE A 25 12.49 4.08 15.69
C ILE A 25 12.57 4.82 14.35
N GLU A 26 13.47 4.43 13.45
CA GLU A 26 13.59 5.00 12.11
C GLU A 26 12.29 4.86 11.30
N PHE A 27 11.64 3.69 11.36
CA PHE A 27 10.35 3.44 10.74
C PHE A 27 9.26 4.37 11.29
N LEU A 28 9.17 4.52 12.61
CA LEU A 28 8.19 5.41 13.23
C LEU A 28 8.44 6.88 12.86
N LEU A 29 9.70 7.31 12.84
CA LEU A 29 10.08 8.64 12.39
C LEU A 29 9.73 8.86 10.91
N ALA A 30 9.99 7.89 10.04
CA ALA A 30 9.66 7.96 8.63
C ALA A 30 8.15 7.96 8.36
N ARG A 31 7.37 7.19 9.15
CA ARG A 31 5.93 7.02 8.94
C ARG A 31 5.08 8.14 9.55
N TYR A 32 5.50 8.70 10.68
CA TYR A 32 4.65 9.61 11.47
C TYR A 32 5.25 11.01 11.68
N VAL A 33 6.58 11.16 11.61
CA VAL A 33 7.24 12.45 11.91
C VAL A 33 7.72 13.15 10.65
N LYS A 34 8.19 12.41 9.64
CA LYS A 34 8.35 12.95 8.29
C LYS A 34 6.97 12.94 7.63
N PRO A 35 6.31 14.10 7.43
CA PRO A 35 5.12 14.13 6.60
C PRO A 35 5.57 13.72 5.20
N ALA A 36 5.24 12.50 4.80
CA ALA A 36 5.20 12.05 3.41
C ALA A 36 6.01 12.90 2.41
N VAL A 37 7.34 12.99 2.52
CA VAL A 37 8.19 13.67 1.51
C VAL A 37 8.34 12.77 0.26
N SER A 38 7.39 11.85 0.06
CA SER A 38 7.20 11.07 -1.16
C SER A 38 5.74 10.60 -1.26
N GLU A 39 4.80 11.47 -0.91
CA GLU A 39 3.56 11.56 -1.68
C GLU A 39 3.76 12.52 -2.87
N GLU A 40 4.91 12.44 -3.56
CA GLU A 40 4.74 12.46 -5.01
C GLU A 40 3.90 11.22 -5.30
N PRO A 41 2.69 11.34 -5.86
CA PRO A 41 1.93 10.16 -6.22
C PRO A 41 2.84 9.35 -7.14
N ALA A 42 3.39 8.23 -6.64
CA ALA A 42 4.33 7.38 -7.38
C ALA A 42 3.86 7.37 -8.83
N PRO A 43 4.67 7.87 -9.79
CA PRO A 43 4.18 8.50 -11.01
C PRO A 43 3.05 7.65 -11.54
N ARG A 44 1.80 8.12 -11.35
CA ARG A 44 0.60 7.28 -11.50
C ARG A 44 0.78 6.58 -12.83
N LYS A 45 1.03 5.26 -12.82
CA LYS A 45 1.36 4.52 -14.05
C LYS A 45 0.28 4.90 -15.04
N LYS A 46 0.65 5.61 -16.11
CA LYS A 46 -0.32 6.12 -17.07
C LYS A 46 -1.09 4.90 -17.57
N ARG A 47 -2.42 4.91 -17.42
CA ARG A 47 -3.26 3.80 -17.88
C ARG A 47 -3.01 3.64 -19.38
N ARG A 48 -2.56 2.46 -19.79
CA ARG A 48 -2.34 2.14 -21.20
C ARG A 48 -3.59 1.44 -21.74
N ALA A 49 -4.31 2.11 -22.63
CA ALA A 49 -5.41 1.47 -23.36
C ALA A 49 -4.87 0.35 -24.26
N GLY A 50 -5.68 -0.68 -24.50
CA GLY A 50 -5.36 -1.74 -25.47
C GLY A 50 -4.35 -2.80 -24.99
N VAL A 51 -3.95 -2.81 -23.72
CA VAL A 51 -3.06 -3.85 -23.15
C VAL A 51 -3.63 -5.28 -23.25
N MET A 52 -4.94 -5.40 -23.46
CA MET A 52 -5.66 -6.66 -23.63
C MET A 52 -6.28 -6.80 -25.04
N LYS A 53 -5.82 -6.02 -26.03
CA LYS A 53 -6.32 -6.13 -27.41
C LYS A 53 -6.17 -7.58 -27.91
N GLY A 54 -7.26 -8.16 -28.40
CA GLY A 54 -7.30 -9.54 -28.89
C GLY A 54 -7.37 -10.64 -27.82
N LYS A 55 -7.47 -10.27 -26.53
CA LYS A 55 -7.62 -11.25 -25.43
C LYS A 55 -9.07 -11.48 -25.00
N VAL A 56 -9.99 -10.69 -25.51
CA VAL A 56 -11.42 -10.76 -25.19
C VAL A 56 -12.18 -10.85 -26.50
N ILE A 57 -13.14 -11.78 -26.54
CA ILE A 57 -14.11 -11.93 -27.64
C ILE A 57 -15.42 -11.38 -27.08
N MET A 58 -16.00 -10.40 -27.76
CA MET A 58 -17.32 -9.87 -27.44
C MET A 58 -18.35 -10.70 -28.19
N ALA A 59 -19.40 -11.13 -27.50
CA ALA A 59 -20.51 -11.83 -28.12
C ALA A 59 -21.37 -10.84 -28.93
N ASP A 60 -22.06 -11.35 -29.96
CA ASP A 60 -22.87 -10.52 -30.86
C ASP A 60 -24.10 -9.91 -30.15
N ASP A 61 -24.49 -10.48 -29.00
CA ASP A 61 -25.61 -10.09 -28.16
C ASP A 61 -25.19 -9.28 -26.92
N PHE A 62 -23.97 -8.72 -26.88
CA PHE A 62 -23.44 -8.02 -25.70
C PHE A 62 -24.33 -6.88 -25.18
N ASP A 63 -25.03 -6.18 -26.08
CA ASP A 63 -25.93 -5.08 -25.73
C ASP A 63 -27.34 -5.57 -25.31
N ALA A 64 -27.62 -6.87 -25.39
CA ALA A 64 -28.90 -7.42 -24.97
C ALA A 64 -29.05 -7.36 -23.44
N PRO A 65 -30.25 -7.08 -22.93
CA PRO A 65 -30.52 -7.17 -21.50
C PRO A 65 -30.27 -8.58 -20.99
N LEU A 66 -29.60 -8.68 -19.86
CA LEU A 66 -29.42 -9.95 -19.16
C LEU A 66 -30.77 -10.44 -18.65
N ASP A 67 -31.04 -11.73 -18.78
CA ASP A 67 -32.32 -12.33 -18.39
C ASP A 67 -32.68 -12.04 -16.93
N GLU A 68 -31.70 -12.00 -16.03
CA GLU A 68 -31.91 -11.68 -14.62
C GLU A 68 -32.19 -10.19 -14.35
N PHE A 69 -32.01 -9.31 -15.33
CA PHE A 69 -32.18 -7.86 -15.21
C PHE A 69 -33.32 -7.30 -16.08
N GLN A 70 -34.09 -8.16 -16.76
CA GLN A 70 -35.22 -7.75 -17.60
C GLN A 70 -36.25 -6.90 -16.84
N ASP A 71 -36.49 -7.22 -15.56
CA ASP A 71 -37.46 -6.51 -14.71
C ASP A 71 -37.03 -5.07 -14.34
N TYR A 72 -35.78 -4.67 -14.67
CA TYR A 72 -35.19 -3.38 -14.30
C TYR A 72 -34.92 -2.45 -15.50
N MET A 73 -35.20 -2.89 -16.73
CA MET A 73 -35.01 -2.15 -17.99
C MET A 73 -36.35 -1.63 -18.54
#